data_AF-A0A7W9ATY1-F1
#
_entry.id   AF-A0A7W9ATY1-F1
#
_cell.length_a   1.000
_cell.length_b   1.000
_cell.length_c   1.000
_cell.angle_alpha   90.00
_cell.angle_beta   90.00
_cell.angle_gamma   90.00
#
_symmetry.space_group_name_H-M   'P 1'
#
loop_
_entity.id
_entity.type
_entity.pdbx_description
1 polymer ?
#
loop_
_entity_poly.entity_id
_entity_poly.type
_entity_poly.pdbx_seq_one_letter_code
_entity_poly.pdbx_strand_id
1 'polypeptide(L)'
;MTVFSRFKIAGCAVFLGLSLAALPVFSSGTAFADDLLDVAPEETPAEINNFRLSEDFLSRMEKIQEQLETMELSATEEEGQDPSPSFDKMVKSIEARPQVVEVLKAQNITPRDYIVGYFALMSSLAAADAEDEPQLVDELKGINPDHLAFGKQYGERIRTLIGE
;
A
#
# COMPACT_ATOMS: atom_id res chain seq x y z
N MET A 1 -20.92 -28.91 -24.02
CA MET A 1 -20.01 -28.68 -25.17
C MET A 1 -19.24 -27.40 -24.86
N THR A 2 -18.03 -27.50 -24.30
CA THR A 2 -16.75 -27.31 -25.02
C THR A 2 -16.76 -26.10 -25.95
N VAL A 3 -15.88 -25.12 -25.71
CA VAL A 3 -14.65 -24.92 -26.51
C VAL A 3 -13.74 -23.89 -25.82
N PHE A 4 -12.46 -24.19 -25.94
CA PHE A 4 -11.24 -23.53 -25.49
C PHE A 4 -11.02 -22.08 -25.97
N SER A 5 -10.28 -21.33 -25.14
CA SER A 5 -9.05 -20.57 -25.41
C SER A 5 -8.83 -19.98 -26.82
N ARG A 6 -8.41 -18.71 -26.88
CA ARG A 6 -7.06 -18.34 -27.38
C ARG A 6 -6.77 -16.83 -27.33
N PHE A 7 -5.60 -16.54 -26.74
CA PHE A 7 -4.73 -15.41 -27.00
C PHE A 7 -4.79 -14.93 -28.45
N LYS A 8 -4.82 -13.60 -28.64
CA LYS A 8 -4.44 -12.98 -29.91
C LYS A 8 -3.42 -11.88 -29.66
N ILE A 9 -2.18 -12.26 -29.95
CA ILE A 9 -1.00 -11.44 -30.14
C ILE A 9 -1.21 -10.59 -31.40
N ALA A 10 -1.01 -9.28 -31.30
CA ALA A 10 -0.68 -8.40 -32.40
C ALA A 10 0.55 -7.60 -31.92
N GLY A 11 1.74 -7.64 -32.53
CA GLY A 11 2.08 -7.97 -33.91
C GLY A 11 2.23 -6.71 -34.76
N CYS A 12 3.15 -5.82 -34.38
CA CYS A 12 3.70 -4.80 -35.29
C CYS A 12 5.21 -4.66 -35.03
N ALA A 13 5.98 -5.42 -35.81
CA ALA A 13 7.40 -5.17 -36.01
C ALA A 13 7.56 -4.06 -37.07
N VAL A 14 8.34 -3.03 -36.74
CA VAL A 14 8.99 -2.18 -37.75
C VAL A 14 10.48 -2.13 -37.38
N PHE A 15 11.27 -2.94 -38.07
CA PHE A 15 12.71 -2.77 -38.20
C PHE A 15 12.96 -1.88 -39.42
N LEU A 16 13.82 -0.85 -39.26
CA LEU A 16 14.73 -0.20 -40.23
C LEU A 16 15.03 1.21 -39.69
N GLY A 17 16.27 1.66 -39.51
CA GLY A 17 17.54 1.09 -39.90
C GLY A 17 18.72 1.75 -39.20
N LEU A 18 19.89 1.12 -39.38
CA LEU A 18 21.20 1.60 -38.99
C LEU A 18 21.45 3.02 -39.52
N SER A 19 21.92 3.91 -38.66
CA SER A 19 22.83 4.98 -39.03
C SER A 19 23.93 5.08 -37.99
N LEU A 20 25.11 4.58 -38.38
CA LEU A 20 26.39 4.76 -37.72
C LEU A 20 26.90 6.16 -38.10
N ALA A 21 27.06 7.05 -37.13
CA ALA A 21 27.80 8.30 -37.30
C ALA A 21 28.50 8.69 -35.98
N ALA A 22 29.67 9.30 -36.15
CA ALA A 22 30.80 9.31 -35.21
C ALA A 22 30.69 10.32 -34.05
N LEU A 23 31.51 10.07 -33.01
CA LEU A 23 31.79 10.87 -31.81
C LEU A 23 32.26 12.31 -32.15
N PRO A 24 32.18 13.27 -31.20
CA PRO A 24 33.28 13.41 -30.23
C PRO A 24 32.83 13.56 -28.77
N VAL A 25 33.69 13.04 -27.91
CA VAL A 25 33.76 13.21 -26.46
C VAL A 25 33.69 14.70 -26.09
N PHE A 26 32.67 15.08 -25.33
CA PHE A 26 32.75 16.24 -24.43
C PHE A 26 32.79 15.73 -23.01
N SER A 27 33.93 16.02 -22.38
CA SER A 27 34.25 15.72 -21.00
C SER A 27 33.27 16.36 -20.03
N SER A 28 32.85 15.56 -19.05
CA SER A 28 32.82 15.90 -17.62
C SER A 28 32.21 17.24 -17.22
N GLY A 29 30.91 17.20 -16.97
CA GLY A 29 30.26 18.03 -15.96
C GLY A 29 29.24 17.15 -15.26
N THR A 30 29.63 16.57 -14.14
CA THR A 30 28.78 15.77 -13.24
C THR A 30 27.50 16.54 -12.94
N ALA A 31 26.38 16.09 -13.52
CA ALA A 31 25.06 16.47 -13.04
C ALA A 31 24.93 15.90 -11.64
N PHE A 32 24.90 16.77 -10.63
CA PHE A 32 24.57 16.42 -9.26
C PHE A 32 23.15 15.83 -9.27
N ALA A 33 23.08 14.51 -9.23
CA ALA A 33 21.89 13.73 -8.90
C ALA A 33 21.81 13.46 -7.39
N ASP A 34 22.51 14.26 -6.58
CA ASP A 34 22.45 14.27 -5.13
C ASP A 34 21.53 15.42 -4.72
N ASP A 35 20.20 15.19 -4.71
CA ASP A 35 19.27 15.80 -3.72
C ASP A 35 17.78 15.41 -3.93
N LEU A 36 17.48 14.30 -4.61
CA LEU A 36 16.09 13.88 -4.84
C LEU A 36 15.79 12.48 -4.28
N LEU A 37 16.51 12.07 -3.24
CA LEU A 37 16.25 10.82 -2.50
C LEU A 37 16.14 11.02 -0.98
N ASP A 38 16.17 12.27 -0.50
CA ASP A 38 16.15 12.59 0.95
C ASP A 38 14.77 13.02 1.45
N VAL A 39 13.70 12.42 0.92
CA VAL A 39 12.33 12.69 1.41
C VAL A 39 11.51 11.40 1.45
N ALA A 40 11.95 10.44 2.25
CA ALA A 40 11.08 9.42 2.80
C ALA A 40 11.41 9.28 4.30
N PRO A 41 10.43 9.28 5.22
CA PRO A 41 10.72 8.84 6.57
C PRO A 41 11.13 7.37 6.49
N GLU A 42 12.39 7.05 6.81
CA GLU A 42 12.95 5.69 6.69
C GLU A 42 12.28 4.68 7.64
N GLU A 43 11.56 5.14 8.67
CA GLU A 43 11.03 4.27 9.71
C GLU A 43 9.50 4.28 9.72
N THR A 44 8.92 3.08 9.81
CA THR A 44 7.49 2.91 10.05
C THR A 44 7.11 3.63 11.35
N PRO A 45 6.10 4.54 11.34
CA PRO A 45 5.72 5.28 12.54
C PRO A 45 5.46 4.36 13.74
N ALA A 46 5.95 4.76 14.91
CA ALA A 46 5.87 3.94 16.12
C ALA A 46 4.43 3.55 16.51
N GLU A 47 3.43 4.39 16.21
CA GLU A 47 2.01 4.09 16.43
C GLU A 47 1.55 2.89 15.59
N ILE A 48 2.02 2.77 14.34
CA ILE A 48 1.75 1.63 13.46
C ILE A 48 2.53 0.41 13.94
N ASN A 49 3.85 0.56 14.11
CA ASN A 49 4.74 -0.56 14.40
C ASN A 49 4.42 -1.26 15.74
N ASN A 50 3.88 -0.52 16.71
CA ASN A 50 3.45 -1.06 18.01
C ASN A 50 1.97 -1.47 18.05
N PHE A 51 1.22 -1.27 16.98
CA PHE A 51 -0.19 -1.68 16.93
C PHE A 51 -0.30 -3.20 16.98
N ARG A 52 -1.17 -3.73 17.85
CA ARG A 52 -1.29 -5.18 18.02
C ARG A 52 -2.19 -5.78 16.95
N LEU A 53 -1.59 -6.45 15.97
CA LEU A 53 -2.32 -7.25 14.99
C LEU A 53 -2.78 -8.58 15.60
N SER A 54 -3.99 -8.98 15.25
CA SER A 54 -4.59 -10.26 15.64
C SER A 54 -5.57 -10.74 14.58
N GLU A 55 -5.82 -12.04 14.54
CA GLU A 55 -6.78 -12.62 13.60
C GLU A 55 -8.20 -12.08 13.81
N ASP A 56 -8.59 -11.84 15.07
CA ASP A 56 -9.87 -11.21 15.41
C ASP A 56 -9.97 -9.79 14.84
N PHE A 57 -8.89 -9.00 14.95
CA PHE A 57 -8.86 -7.67 14.36
C PHE A 57 -8.98 -7.73 12.84
N LEU A 58 -8.21 -8.59 12.17
CA LEU A 58 -8.30 -8.79 10.71
C LEU A 58 -9.72 -9.19 10.28
N SER A 59 -10.34 -10.14 10.99
CA SER A 59 -11.70 -10.60 10.70
C SER A 59 -12.75 -9.50 10.89
N ARG A 60 -12.49 -8.53 11.76
CA ARG A 60 -13.34 -7.34 11.93
C ARG A 60 -13.12 -6.31 10.82
N MET A 61 -11.89 -6.13 10.36
CA MET A 61 -11.58 -5.27 9.21
C MET A 61 -12.26 -5.80 7.94
N GLU A 62 -12.24 -7.12 7.71
CA GLU A 62 -12.93 -7.76 6.58
C GLU A 62 -14.44 -7.47 6.61
N LYS A 63 -15.09 -7.62 7.78
CA LYS A 63 -16.52 -7.29 7.95
C LYS A 63 -16.81 -5.81 7.75
N ILE A 64 -15.90 -4.93 8.16
CA ILE A 64 -16.04 -3.49 7.90
C ILE A 64 -16.02 -3.26 6.40
N GLN A 65 -15.03 -3.81 5.68
CA GLN A 65 -14.94 -3.66 4.23
C GLN A 65 -16.19 -4.17 3.52
N GLU A 66 -16.68 -5.37 3.83
CA GLU A 66 -17.92 -5.91 3.26
C GLU A 66 -19.10 -4.96 3.46
N GLN A 67 -19.23 -4.34 4.64
CA GLN A 67 -20.29 -3.37 4.91
C GLN A 67 -20.09 -2.07 4.13
N LEU A 68 -18.86 -1.54 4.07
CA LEU A 68 -18.56 -0.30 3.36
C LEU A 68 -18.72 -0.46 1.84
N GLU A 69 -18.42 -1.62 1.26
CA GLU A 69 -18.63 -1.92 -0.17
C GLU A 69 -20.12 -1.89 -0.57
N THR A 70 -21.02 -2.22 0.36
CA THR A 70 -22.46 -2.13 0.11
C THR A 70 -23.01 -0.72 0.24
N MET A 71 -22.21 0.23 0.74
CA MET A 71 -22.61 1.62 0.90
C MET A 71 -22.23 2.42 -0.34
N GLU A 72 -23.16 3.26 -0.80
CA GLU A 72 -22.84 4.29 -1.79
C GLU A 72 -22.09 5.44 -1.09
N LEU A 73 -20.79 5.25 -0.88
CA LEU A 73 -19.90 6.28 -0.34
C LEU A 73 -19.27 7.05 -1.50
N SER A 74 -19.57 8.35 -1.58
CA SER A 74 -18.84 9.26 -2.45
C SER A 74 -17.59 9.77 -1.75
N ALA A 75 -16.50 9.95 -2.50
CA ALA A 75 -15.34 10.70 -2.02
C ALA A 75 -15.80 12.08 -1.52
N THR A 76 -15.25 12.54 -0.39
CA THR A 76 -15.50 13.91 0.06
C THR A 76 -14.63 14.88 -0.72
N GLU A 77 -15.03 16.16 -0.80
CA GLU A 77 -14.29 17.20 -1.52
C GLU A 77 -12.82 17.31 -1.06
N GLU A 78 -12.53 17.01 0.21
CA GLU A 78 -11.17 17.10 0.76
C GLU A 78 -10.35 15.79 0.65
N GLU A 79 -10.96 14.68 0.21
CA GLU A 79 -10.27 13.40 0.12
C GLU A 79 -9.30 13.37 -1.07
N GLY A 80 -8.03 13.04 -0.82
CA GLY A 80 -6.98 13.02 -1.85
C GLY A 80 -6.47 14.40 -2.29
N GLN A 81 -7.02 15.50 -1.73
CA GLN A 81 -6.58 16.86 -2.03
C GLN A 81 -5.63 17.44 -0.98
N ASP A 82 -5.43 16.76 0.14
CA ASP A 82 -4.54 17.20 1.21
C ASP A 82 -3.07 16.99 0.82
N PRO A 83 -2.28 18.06 0.62
CA PRO A 83 -0.86 17.95 0.31
C PRO A 83 -0.01 17.51 1.52
N SER A 84 -0.59 17.47 2.72
CA SER A 84 0.07 17.03 3.95
C SER A 84 -0.89 16.12 4.74
N PRO A 85 -1.14 14.89 4.24
CA PRO A 85 -1.99 13.93 4.92
C PRO A 85 -1.38 13.61 6.28
N SER A 86 -2.22 13.61 7.32
CA SER A 86 -1.84 13.20 8.67
C SER A 86 -2.86 12.23 9.24
N PHE A 87 -2.44 11.39 10.20
CA PHE A 87 -3.35 10.47 10.89
C PHE A 87 -4.56 11.18 11.47
N ASP A 88 -4.36 12.31 12.15
CA ASP A 88 -5.45 13.09 12.74
C ASP A 88 -6.46 13.57 11.69
N LYS A 89 -5.99 13.97 10.50
CA LYS A 89 -6.88 14.40 9.42
C LYS A 89 -7.63 13.22 8.79
N MET A 90 -6.97 12.08 8.60
CA MET A 90 -7.62 10.85 8.13
C MET A 90 -8.71 10.39 9.10
N VAL A 91 -8.42 10.42 10.40
CA VAL A 91 -9.40 10.12 11.46
C VAL A 91 -10.58 11.08 11.40
N LYS A 92 -10.33 12.39 11.33
CA LYS A 92 -11.39 13.40 11.22
C LYS A 92 -12.26 13.22 9.97
N SER A 93 -11.66 12.81 8.85
CA SER A 93 -12.40 12.52 7.61
C SER A 93 -13.40 11.37 7.80
N ILE A 94 -13.00 10.31 8.53
CA ILE A 94 -13.91 9.22 8.90
C ILE A 94 -14.98 9.71 9.88
N GLU A 95 -14.60 10.46 10.91
CA GLU A 95 -15.53 10.99 11.92
C GLU A 95 -16.61 11.90 11.31
N ALA A 96 -16.30 12.58 10.20
CA ALA A 96 -17.25 13.40 9.44
C ALA A 96 -18.31 12.58 8.68
N ARG A 97 -18.21 11.24 8.66
CA ARG A 97 -19.14 10.32 7.97
C ARG A 97 -19.83 9.40 8.99
N PRO A 98 -20.97 9.82 9.60
CA PRO A 98 -21.65 9.05 10.64
C PRO A 98 -21.97 7.62 10.25
N GLN A 99 -22.34 7.37 8.98
CA GLN A 99 -22.62 6.03 8.46
C GLN A 99 -21.39 5.12 8.51
N VAL A 100 -20.20 5.64 8.27
CA VAL A 100 -18.93 4.89 8.37
C VAL A 100 -18.60 4.65 9.84
N VAL A 101 -18.76 5.67 10.69
CA VAL A 101 -18.50 5.55 12.14
C VAL A 101 -19.37 4.46 12.77
N GLU A 102 -20.66 4.36 12.39
CA GLU A 102 -21.55 3.33 12.91
C GLU A 102 -21.13 1.91 12.46
N VAL A 103 -20.62 1.73 11.24
CA VAL A 103 -20.03 0.46 10.78
C VAL A 103 -18.83 0.06 11.63
N LEU A 104 -17.89 0.98 11.83
CA LEU A 104 -16.69 0.72 12.64
C LEU A 104 -17.07 0.34 14.07
N LYS A 105 -18.01 1.09 14.66
CA LYS A 105 -18.51 0.86 16.00
C LYS A 105 -19.23 -0.48 16.14
N ALA A 106 -19.97 -0.93 15.12
CA ALA A 106 -20.60 -2.25 15.12
C ALA A 106 -19.58 -3.40 15.21
N GLN A 107 -18.34 -3.17 14.78
CA GLN A 107 -17.22 -4.09 14.97
C GLN A 107 -16.32 -3.75 16.17
N ASN A 108 -16.72 -2.83 17.06
CA ASN A 108 -15.90 -2.39 18.19
C ASN A 108 -14.51 -1.87 17.76
N ILE A 109 -14.47 -1.12 16.66
CA ILE A 109 -13.27 -0.48 16.13
C ILE A 109 -13.49 1.05 16.17
N THR A 110 -12.51 1.79 16.68
CA THR A 110 -12.54 3.24 16.63
C THR A 110 -12.02 3.75 15.28
N PRO A 111 -12.38 4.96 14.82
CA PRO A 111 -11.82 5.55 13.61
C PRO A 111 -10.28 5.59 13.60
N ARG A 112 -9.64 5.86 14.74
CA ARG A 112 -8.18 5.83 14.88
C ARG A 112 -7.63 4.42 14.72
N ASP A 113 -8.20 3.44 15.42
CA ASP A 113 -7.75 2.05 15.33
C ASP A 113 -7.95 1.48 13.92
N TYR A 114 -9.02 1.89 13.23
CA TYR A 114 -9.24 1.53 11.83
C TYR A 114 -8.10 2.01 10.93
N ILE A 115 -7.74 3.29 11.01
CA ILE A 115 -6.65 3.86 10.21
C ILE A 115 -5.31 3.21 10.58
N VAL A 116 -4.94 3.25 11.87
CA VAL A 116 -3.64 2.73 12.32
C VAL A 116 -3.51 1.24 12.03
N GLY A 117 -4.57 0.47 12.29
CA GLY A 117 -4.61 -0.96 12.03
C GLY A 117 -4.57 -1.28 10.53
N TYR A 118 -5.21 -0.50 9.67
CA TYR A 118 -5.10 -0.64 8.22
C TYR A 118 -3.64 -0.46 7.75
N PHE A 119 -2.95 0.59 8.22
CA PHE A 119 -1.53 0.79 7.91
C PHE A 119 -0.63 -0.29 8.52
N ALA A 120 -0.97 -0.81 9.69
CA ALA A 120 -0.25 -1.94 10.29
C ALA A 120 -0.39 -3.22 9.45
N LEU A 121 -1.59 -3.49 8.90
CA LEU A 121 -1.82 -4.61 7.99
C LEU A 121 -1.00 -4.45 6.69
N MET A 122 -1.01 -3.28 6.06
CA MET A 122 -0.19 -3.01 4.88
C MET A 122 1.32 -3.15 5.17
N SER A 123 1.79 -2.58 6.29
CA SER A 123 3.18 -2.71 6.72
C SER A 123 3.57 -4.17 6.97
N SER A 124 2.68 -4.96 7.58
CA SER A 124 2.90 -6.39 7.80
C SER A 124 3.02 -7.19 6.50
N LEU A 125 2.21 -6.85 5.49
CA LEU A 125 2.26 -7.48 4.18
C LEU A 125 3.55 -7.11 3.44
N ALA A 126 3.88 -5.82 3.38
CA ALA A 126 5.11 -5.33 2.77
C ALA A 126 6.36 -5.97 3.41
N ALA A 127 6.39 -6.11 4.74
CA ALA A 127 7.48 -6.78 5.43
C ALA A 127 7.57 -8.28 5.10
N ALA A 128 6.43 -8.96 4.95
CA ALA A 128 6.44 -10.37 4.53
C ALA A 128 7.00 -10.53 3.12
N ASP A 129 6.63 -9.63 2.19
CA ASP A 129 7.09 -9.68 0.80
C ASP A 129 8.57 -9.30 0.67
N ALA A 130 9.03 -8.31 1.45
CA ALA A 130 10.42 -7.89 1.47
C ALA A 130 11.39 -8.93 2.03
N GLU A 131 10.95 -9.88 2.85
CA GLU A 131 11.83 -10.90 3.43
C GLU A 131 12.30 -11.94 2.41
N ASP A 132 11.45 -12.30 1.45
CA ASP A 132 11.82 -13.17 0.34
C ASP A 132 12.61 -12.41 -0.76
N GLU A 133 12.65 -11.08 -0.61
CA GLU A 133 13.37 -10.00 -1.28
C GLU A 133 14.85 -9.74 -0.92
N PRO A 134 15.92 -10.37 -1.46
CA PRO A 134 17.29 -10.10 -0.98
C PRO A 134 17.72 -8.62 -1.07
N GLN A 135 17.09 -7.87 -1.98
CA GLN A 135 17.29 -6.44 -2.20
C GLN A 135 16.51 -5.54 -1.22
N LEU A 136 15.49 -6.08 -0.55
CA LEU A 136 14.59 -5.35 0.36
C LEU A 136 14.78 -5.74 1.83
N VAL A 137 15.66 -6.70 2.15
CA VAL A 137 15.92 -7.13 3.55
C VAL A 137 16.32 -5.98 4.48
N ASP A 138 16.99 -4.95 3.96
CA ASP A 138 17.36 -3.78 4.74
C ASP A 138 16.13 -2.95 5.18
N GLU A 139 15.01 -3.02 4.44
CA GLU A 139 13.73 -2.37 4.77
C GLU A 139 13.02 -3.05 5.95
N LEU A 140 13.43 -4.26 6.33
CA LEU A 140 12.92 -4.96 7.51
C LEU A 140 13.51 -4.41 8.82
N LYS A 141 14.58 -3.60 8.75
CA LYS A 141 15.20 -3.03 9.94
C LYS A 141 14.21 -2.10 10.63
N GLY A 142 13.91 -2.41 11.90
CA GLY A 142 12.96 -1.63 12.70
C GLY A 142 11.51 -2.06 12.55
N ILE A 143 11.17 -2.99 11.65
CA ILE A 143 9.83 -3.59 11.59
C ILE A 143 9.61 -4.52 12.78
N ASN A 144 8.41 -4.46 13.35
CA ASN A 144 7.99 -5.33 14.43
C ASN A 144 7.98 -6.81 13.95
N PRO A 145 8.73 -7.72 14.62
CA PRO A 145 8.76 -9.12 14.22
C PRO A 145 7.39 -9.81 14.31
N ASP A 146 6.49 -9.34 15.18
CA ASP A 146 5.12 -9.86 15.25
C ASP A 146 4.32 -9.48 14.00
N HIS A 147 4.58 -8.31 13.40
CA HIS A 147 3.96 -7.90 12.14
C HIS A 147 4.47 -8.75 10.99
N LEU A 148 5.80 -8.96 10.92
CA LEU A 148 6.38 -9.86 9.91
C LEU A 148 5.77 -11.27 9.99
N ALA A 149 5.68 -11.83 11.20
CA ALA A 149 5.06 -13.14 11.40
C ALA A 149 3.57 -13.14 11.00
N PHE A 150 2.84 -12.07 11.34
CA PHE A 150 1.44 -11.91 10.99
C PHE A 150 1.22 -11.84 9.47
N GLY A 151 2.02 -11.04 8.76
CA GLY A 151 1.97 -10.90 7.31
C GLY A 151 2.22 -12.22 6.59
N LYS A 152 3.21 -13.00 7.03
CA LYS A 152 3.45 -14.36 6.49
C LYS A 152 2.28 -15.30 6.69
N GLN A 153 1.64 -15.23 7.86
CA GLN A 153 0.55 -16.14 8.21
C GLN A 153 -0.75 -15.80 7.49
N TYR A 154 -1.04 -14.51 7.30
CA TYR A 154 -2.35 -14.03 6.81
C TYR A 154 -2.28 -13.21 5.51
N GLY A 155 -1.14 -13.19 4.82
CA GLY A 155 -0.88 -12.30 3.68
C GLY A 155 -1.96 -12.32 2.59
N GLU A 156 -2.46 -13.51 2.21
CA GLU A 156 -3.54 -13.62 1.21
C GLU A 156 -4.85 -12.94 1.65
N ARG A 157 -5.20 -13.03 2.93
CA ARG A 157 -6.37 -12.33 3.48
C ARG A 157 -6.15 -10.83 3.48
N ILE A 158 -4.93 -10.40 3.82
CA ILE A 158 -4.57 -8.98 3.82
C ILE A 158 -4.61 -8.41 2.39
N ARG A 159 -4.07 -9.11 1.38
CA ARG A 159 -4.17 -8.74 -0.04
C ARG A 159 -5.60 -8.57 -0.50
N THR A 160 -6.44 -9.56 -0.18
CA THR A 160 -7.88 -9.51 -0.48
C THR A 160 -8.54 -8.28 0.18
N LEU A 161 -8.19 -7.99 1.44
CA LEU A 161 -8.72 -6.85 2.18
C LEU A 161 -8.33 -5.50 1.54
N ILE A 162 -7.07 -5.36 1.10
CA ILE A 162 -6.57 -4.10 0.53
C ILE A 162 -6.84 -3.97 -0.98
N GLY A 163 -7.31 -5.04 -1.64
CA GLY A 163 -7.68 -5.05 -3.05
C GLY A 163 -6.52 -5.37 -4.03
N GLU A 164 -5.50 -6.09 -3.57
CA GLU A 164 -4.40 -6.65 -4.39
C GLU A 164 -4.70 -8.08 -4.86
#